data_AF-A0A5K1DJR6-F1
#
_entry.id   AF-A0A5K1DJR6-F1
#
_cell.length_a   1.000
_cell.length_b   1.000
_cell.length_c   1.000
_cell.angle_alpha   90.00
_cell.angle_beta   90.00
_cell.angle_gamma   90.00
#
_symmetry.space_group_name_H-M   'P 1'
#
loop_
_entity.id
_entity.type
_entity.pdbx_description
1 polymer ?
#
loop_
_entity_poly.entity_id
_entity_poly.type
_entity_poly.pdbx_seq_one_letter_code
_entity_poly.pdbx_strand_id
1 'polypeptide(L)' 'VMESLEHAMKRGAPIIAEYMGGAINCDAYHMTDPRADGLGVSSCIERSLQDAGVNAEE' A
#
# COMPACT_ATOMS: atom_id res chain seq x y z
N VAL A 1 4.41 -9.23 13.12
CA VAL A 1 5.63 -8.41 13.34
C VAL A 1 6.16 -8.07 11.96
N MET A 2 6.42 -6.79 11.67
CA MET A 2 7.14 -6.39 10.45
C MET A 2 8.60 -6.14 10.80
N GLU A 3 9.51 -6.64 9.97
CA GLU A 3 10.95 -6.45 10.08
C GLU A 3 11.56 -6.51 8.68
N SER A 4 12.83 -6.15 8.53
CA SER A 4 13.52 -6.31 7.24
C SER A 4 13.68 -7.79 6.89
N LEU A 5 13.55 -8.11 5.60
CA LEU A 5 13.69 -9.48 5.09
C LEU A 5 15.03 -10.11 5.49
N GLU A 6 16.12 -9.34 5.38
CA GLU A 6 17.46 -9.79 5.80
C GLU A 6 17.53 -10.18 7.27
N HIS A 7 16.88 -9.40 8.15
CA HIS A 7 16.85 -9.69 9.58
C HIS A 7 16.02 -10.94 9.88
N ALA A 8 14.85 -11.05 9.26
CA ALA A 8 13.97 -12.22 9.36
C ALA A 8 14.70 -13.51 8.93
N MET A 9 15.38 -13.47 7.77
CA MET A 9 16.13 -14.58 7.23
C MET A 9 17.31 -14.97 8.14
N LYS A 10 18.07 -13.98 8.65
CA LYS A 10 19.22 -14.24 9.52
C LYS A 10 18.83 -14.93 10.83
N ARG A 11 17.66 -14.62 11.40
CA ARG A 11 17.17 -15.25 12.63
C ARG A 11 16.31 -16.50 12.39
N GLY A 12 16.08 -16.90 11.14
CA GLY A 12 15.24 -18.06 10.78
C GLY A 12 13.77 -17.86 11.13
N ALA A 13 13.26 -16.63 11.03
CA ALA A 13 11.85 -16.33 11.29
C ALA A 13 10.93 -16.94 10.23
N PRO A 14 9.73 -17.42 10.61
CA PRO A 14 8.71 -17.76 9.62
C PRO A 14 8.21 -16.48 8.93
N ILE A 15 8.39 -16.40 7.61
CA ILE A 15 7.93 -15.30 6.76
C ILE A 15 6.54 -15.66 6.22
N ILE A 16 5.54 -14.85 6.54
CA ILE A 16 4.14 -15.10 6.15
C ILE A 16 3.80 -14.38 4.84
N ALA A 17 4.26 -13.14 4.70
CA ALA A 17 4.06 -12.29 3.53
C ALA A 17 5.15 -11.22 3.49
N GLU A 18 5.33 -10.61 2.33
CA GLU A 18 6.21 -9.47 2.09
C GLU A 18 5.37 -8.22 1.82
N TYR A 19 5.77 -7.08 2.38
CA TYR A 19 5.16 -5.80 2.07
C TYR A 19 5.86 -5.19 0.86
N MET A 20 5.23 -5.32 -0.31
CA MET A 20 5.81 -4.91 -1.58
C MET A 20 5.77 -3.39 -1.81
N GLY A 21 4.73 -2.72 -1.29
CA GLY A 21 4.56 -1.27 -1.46
C GLY A 21 3.18 -0.78 -1.02
N GLY A 22 3.02 0.54 -0.97
CA GLY A 22 1.75 1.17 -0.67
C GLY A 22 1.80 2.70 -0.72
N ALA A 23 0.63 3.33 -0.79
CA ALA A 23 0.50 4.78 -0.86
C ALA A 23 -0.42 5.35 0.22
N ILE A 24 -0.23 6.63 0.51
CA ILE A 24 -1.07 7.41 1.42
C ILE A 24 -1.43 8.71 0.71
N ASN A 25 -2.71 9.09 0.74
CA ASN A 25 -3.19 10.37 0.25
C ASN A 25 -4.34 10.92 1.10
N CYS A 26 -4.85 12.08 0.70
CA CYS A 26 -5.96 12.77 1.35
C CYS A 26 -6.86 13.38 0.27
N ASP A 27 -8.18 13.23 0.41
CA ASP A 27 -9.16 13.74 -0.55
C ASP A 27 -9.13 15.26 -0.69
N ALA A 28 -8.71 15.97 0.37
CA ALA A 28 -8.65 17.44 0.45
C ALA A 28 -9.92 18.15 -0.05
N TYR A 29 -11.09 17.56 0.25
CA TYR A 29 -12.38 18.00 -0.30
C TYR A 29 -13.31 18.58 0.78
N HIS A 30 -13.79 17.74 1.70
CA HIS A 30 -14.70 18.14 2.77
C HIS A 30 -14.26 17.52 4.09
N MET A 31 -14.69 18.10 5.22
CA MET A 31 -14.25 17.68 6.55
C MET A 31 -14.75 16.27 6.92
N THR A 32 -15.96 15.92 6.50
CA THR A 32 -16.62 14.64 6.83
C THR A 32 -17.10 13.87 5.62
N ASP A 33 -17.28 14.56 4.49
CA ASP A 33 -17.97 13.98 3.35
C ASP A 33 -16.92 13.48 2.36
N PRO A 34 -17.01 12.21 1.94
CA PRO A 34 -16.10 11.70 0.93
C PRO A 34 -16.34 12.42 -0.39
N ARG A 35 -15.30 12.46 -1.21
CA ARG A 35 -15.42 12.99 -2.56
C ARG A 35 -16.31 12.06 -3.40
N ALA A 36 -17.38 12.59 -3.98
CA ALA A 36 -18.37 11.78 -4.72
C ALA A 36 -17.80 11.11 -5.98
N ASP A 37 -16.68 11.63 -6.51
CA ASP A 37 -15.97 11.08 -7.67
C ASP A 37 -15.02 9.92 -7.31
N GLY A 38 -14.75 9.67 -6.03
CA GLY A 38 -13.84 8.62 -5.58
C GLY A 38 -12.39 8.80 -6.05
N LEU A 39 -11.99 10.01 -6.47
CA LEU A 39 -10.68 10.26 -7.07
C LEU A 39 -9.52 10.01 -6.09
N GLY A 40 -9.70 10.37 -4.82
CA GLY A 40 -8.69 10.10 -3.79
C GLY A 40 -8.46 8.61 -3.61
N VAL A 41 -9.52 7.82 -3.46
CA VAL A 41 -9.39 6.37 -3.28
C VAL A 41 -8.74 5.70 -4.50
N SER A 42 -9.24 5.97 -5.71
CA SER A 42 -8.71 5.39 -6.95
C SER A 42 -7.23 5.72 -7.15
N SER A 43 -6.85 7.00 -7.00
CA SER A 43 -5.44 7.41 -7.12
C SER A 43 -4.55 6.80 -6.03
N CYS A 44 -5.07 6.52 -4.84
CA CYS A 44 -4.31 5.86 -3.78
C CYS A 44 -4.01 4.40 -4.15
N ILE A 45 -5.00 3.69 -4.70
CA ILE A 45 -4.85 2.31 -5.16
C ILE A 45 -3.83 2.25 -6.30
N GLU A 46 -3.99 3.09 -7.32
CA GLU A 46 -3.06 3.13 -8.47
C GLU A 46 -1.61 3.40 -8.03
N ARG A 47 -1.40 4.36 -7.12
CA ARG A 47 -0.06 4.65 -6.59
C ARG A 47 0.49 3.53 -5.73
N SER A 48 -0.36 2.80 -5.00
CA SER A 48 0.07 1.64 -4.21
C SER A 48 0.55 0.51 -5.11
N LEU A 49 -0.16 0.24 -6.21
CA LEU A 49 0.25 -0.75 -7.21
C LEU A 49 1.57 -0.34 -7.89
N GLN A 50 1.73 0.94 -8.22
CA GLN A 50 2.98 1.48 -8.78
C GLN A 50 4.16 1.36 -7.82
N ASP A 51 3.96 1.68 -6.53
CA ASP A 51 5.01 1.54 -5.50
C ASP A 51 5.40 0.07 -5.28
N ALA A 52 4.40 -0.83 -5.32
CA ALA A 52 4.62 -2.27 -5.24
C ALA A 52 5.19 -2.89 -6.53
N GLY A 53 5.20 -2.15 -7.64
CA GLY A 53 5.70 -2.62 -8.94
C GLY A 53 4.86 -3.74 -9.58
N VAL A 54 3.57 -3.83 -9.25
CA VAL A 54 2.64 -4.87 -9.73
C VAL A 54 1.59 -4.30 -10.69
N ASN A 55 1.10 -5.12 -11.61
CA ASN A 55 -0.01 -4.74 -12.48
C ASN A 55 -1.37 -4.98 -11.80
N ALA A 56 -2.42 -4.31 -12.25
CA ALA A 56 -3.76 -4.46 -11.67
C ALA A 56 -4.39 -5.83 -11.97
N GLU A 57 -3.88 -6.52 -12.99
CA GLU A 57 -4.35 -7.83 -13.46
C GLU A 57 -3.67 -9.02 -12.76
N GLU A 58 -2.62 -8.79 -11.97
CA GLU A 58 -1.94 -9.81 -11.16
C GLU A 58 -2.66 -10.07 -9.83
#